data_AF-A0A848UYJ6-F1
#
_entry.id   AF-A0A848UYJ6-F1
#
_cell.length_a   1.000
_cell.length_b   1.000
_cell.length_c   1.000
_cell.angle_alpha   90.00
_cell.angle_beta   90.00
_cell.angle_gamma   90.00
#
_symmetry.space_group_name_H-M   'P 1'
#
loop_
_entity.id
_entity.type
_entity.pdbx_description
1 polymer ?
#
loop_
_entity_poly.entity_id
_entity_poly.type
_entity_poly.pdbx_seq_one_letter_code
_entity_poly.pdbx_strand_id
1 'polypeptide(L)'
;MNVDAVRSHLQAQEEVLKIDDLHIWTLDGEYNIMTVDVCVDPALTVRELEQFKAQTRHQLKEMNVQHITFEFRPLDHSRPCP
;
A
#
# COMPACT_ATOMS: atom_id res chain seq x y z
N MET A 1 15.12 7.15 -3.44
CA MET A 1 13.80 6.57 -3.79
C MET A 1 12.75 7.65 -3.60
N ASN A 2 11.76 7.73 -4.49
CA ASN A 2 10.73 8.78 -4.45
C ASN A 2 9.45 8.23 -3.79
N VAL A 3 9.23 8.57 -2.53
CA VAL A 3 8.09 8.09 -1.73
C VAL A 3 6.76 8.62 -2.29
N ASP A 4 6.74 9.87 -2.77
CA ASP A 4 5.54 10.48 -3.35
C ASP A 4 5.09 9.79 -4.64
N ALA A 5 6.04 9.32 -5.45
CA ALA A 5 5.75 8.52 -6.63
C ALA A 5 5.11 7.17 -6.27
N VAL A 6 5.64 6.48 -5.25
CA VAL A 6 5.06 5.22 -4.74
C VAL A 6 3.65 5.46 -4.20
N ARG A 7 3.46 6.52 -3.41
CA ARG A 7 2.14 6.89 -2.88
C ARG A 7 1.14 7.16 -4.00
N SER A 8 1.53 7.94 -5.02
CA SER A 8 0.68 8.27 -6.16
C SER A 8 0.30 7.03 -6.97
N HIS A 9 1.25 6.11 -7.16
CA HIS A 9 1.02 4.84 -7.84
C HIS A 9 -0.01 3.97 -7.11
N LEU A 10 0.10 3.86 -5.78
CA LEU A 10 -0.87 3.15 -4.95
C LEU A 10 -2.25 3.80 -4.97
N GLN A 11 -2.33 5.13 -4.88
CA GLN A 11 -3.60 5.87 -4.94
C GLN A 11 -4.32 5.78 -6.28
N ALA A 12 -3.62 5.38 -7.35
CA ALA A 12 -4.21 5.15 -8.66
C ALA A 12 -4.85 3.76 -8.82
N GLN A 13 -4.66 2.84 -7.87
CA GLN A 13 -5.30 1.52 -7.88
C GLN A 13 -6.75 1.65 -7.39
N GLU A 14 -7.69 0.97 -8.05
CA GLU A 14 -9.13 1.10 -7.75
C GLU A 14 -9.49 0.55 -6.36
N GLU A 15 -8.74 -0.45 -5.88
CA GLU A 15 -8.93 -1.04 -4.56
C GLU A 15 -8.50 -0.11 -3.42
N VAL A 16 -7.69 0.91 -3.71
CA VAL A 16 -7.15 1.85 -2.72
C VAL A 16 -8.06 3.06 -2.62
N LEU A 17 -8.92 3.07 -1.60
CA LEU A 17 -9.78 4.23 -1.33
C LEU A 17 -9.00 5.35 -0.65
N LYS A 18 -8.02 5.00 0.19
CA LYS A 18 -7.18 5.96 0.90
C LYS A 18 -5.90 5.32 1.43
N ILE A 19 -4.84 6.12 1.56
CA ILE A 19 -3.61 5.77 2.27
C ILE A 19 -3.53 6.65 3.51
N ASP A 20 -3.60 6.03 4.68
CA ASP A 20 -3.48 6.75 5.96
C ASP A 20 -2.02 6.98 6.30
N ASP A 21 -1.19 5.95 6.16
CA ASP A 21 0.23 6.01 6.47
C ASP A 21 1.05 5.15 5.51
N LEU A 22 2.26 5.60 5.20
CA LEU A 22 3.18 4.92 4.29
C LEU A 22 4.61 5.21 4.73
N HIS A 23 5.30 4.16 5.13
CA HIS A 23 6.68 4.21 5.58
C HIS A 23 7.54 3.33 4.71
N ILE A 24 8.69 3.86 4.28
CA ILE A 24 9.71 3.07 3.60
C ILE A 24 11.05 3.29 4.29
N TRP A 25 11.77 2.19 4.51
CA TRP A 25 13.07 2.17 5.15
C TRP A 25 13.98 1.18 4.42
N THR A 26 15.29 1.34 4.59
CA THR A 26 16.29 0.45 3.99
C THR A 26 16.85 -0.50 5.03
N LEU A 27 17.03 -1.78 4.70
CA LEU A 27 17.70 -2.73 5.59
C LEU A 27 19.21 -2.47 5.69
N ASP A 28 19.85 -2.15 4.56
CA ASP A 28 21.31 -2.02 4.39
C ASP A 28 21.74 -0.80 3.57
N GLY A 29 20.78 0.07 3.21
CA GLY A 29 20.98 1.22 2.31
C GLY A 29 20.60 0.96 0.86
N GLU A 30 20.37 -0.30 0.46
CA GLU A 30 19.98 -0.69 -0.90
C GLU A 30 18.63 -1.40 -0.94
N TYR A 31 18.35 -2.26 0.04
CA TYR A 31 17.13 -3.05 0.12
C TYR A 31 16.01 -2.28 0.82
N ASN A 32 15.02 -1.80 0.07
CA ASN A 32 13.88 -1.03 0.59
C ASN A 32 12.72 -1.93 1.01
N ILE A 33 12.23 -1.68 2.23
CA ILE A 33 11.10 -2.34 2.85
C ILE A 33 10.04 -1.29 3.14
N MET A 34 8.80 -1.55 2.72
CA MET A 34 7.66 -0.67 2.91
C MET A 34 6.63 -1.28 3.86
N THR A 35 6.03 -0.44 4.70
CA THR A 35 4.79 -0.74 5.42
C THR A 35 3.76 0.32 5.04
N VAL A 36 2.54 -0.10 4.74
CA VAL A 36 1.47 0.82 4.32
C VAL A 36 0.12 0.44 4.92
N ASP A 37 -0.58 1.47 5.36
CA ASP A 37 -1.95 1.42 5.88
C ASP A 37 -2.92 1.90 4.81
N VAL A 38 -3.76 0.99 4.34
CA VAL A 38 -4.66 1.23 3.21
C VAL A 38 -6.11 1.03 3.63
N CYS A 39 -6.93 2.05 3.37
CA CYS A 39 -8.38 1.90 3.45
C CYS A 39 -8.90 1.34 2.13
N VAL A 40 -9.74 0.31 2.24
CA VAL A 40 -10.31 -0.42 1.10
C VAL A 40 -11.83 -0.56 1.27
N ASP A 41 -12.52 -0.92 0.19
CA ASP A 41 -13.96 -1.20 0.25
C ASP A 41 -14.22 -2.44 1.13
N PRO A 42 -15.11 -2.36 2.14
CA PRO A 42 -15.46 -3.52 2.97
C PRO A 42 -16.10 -4.69 2.19
N ALA A 43 -16.55 -4.48 0.96
CA ALA A 43 -17.06 -5.53 0.08
C ALA A 43 -15.95 -6.38 -0.57
N LEU A 44 -14.68 -5.93 -0.53
CA LEU A 44 -13.57 -6.70 -1.10
C LEU A 44 -13.35 -7.99 -0.32
N THR A 45 -13.31 -9.08 -1.07
CA THR A 45 -13.03 -10.41 -0.54
C THR A 45 -11.55 -10.58 -0.24
N VAL A 46 -11.24 -11.53 0.65
CA VAL A 46 -9.85 -11.93 0.93
C VAL A 46 -9.10 -12.30 -0.36
N ARG A 47 -9.78 -12.93 -1.33
CA ARG A 47 -9.17 -13.32 -2.60
C ARG A 47 -8.77 -12.12 -3.45
N GLU A 48 -9.63 -11.10 -3.52
CA GLU A 48 -9.34 -9.85 -4.24
C GLU A 48 -8.18 -9.11 -3.57
N LEU A 49 -8.14 -9.07 -2.23
CA LEU A 49 -7.01 -8.51 -1.49
C LEU A 49 -5.69 -9.26 -1.74
N GLU A 50 -5.71 -10.59 -1.83
CA GLU A 50 -4.51 -11.36 -2.20
C GLU A 50 -4.04 -11.08 -3.64
N GLN A 51 -4.98 -10.90 -4.58
CA GLN A 51 -4.66 -10.51 -5.96
C GLN A 51 -4.04 -9.11 -6.02
N PHE A 52 -4.66 -8.15 -5.33
CA PHE A 52 -4.14 -6.80 -5.18
C PHE A 52 -2.73 -6.80 -4.58
N LYS A 53 -2.50 -7.54 -3.48
CA LYS A 53 -1.17 -7.69 -2.87
C LYS A 53 -0.15 -8.21 -3.88
N ALA A 54 -0.49 -9.26 -4.63
CA ALA A 54 0.42 -9.89 -5.58
C ALA A 54 0.80 -8.93 -6.72
N GLN A 55 -0.19 -8.25 -7.31
CA GLN A 55 0.02 -7.28 -8.39
C GLN A 55 0.84 -6.08 -7.92
N THR A 56 0.46 -5.50 -6.78
CA THR A 56 1.13 -4.33 -6.22
C THR A 56 2.58 -4.63 -5.83
N ARG A 57 2.85 -5.82 -5.26
CA ARG A 57 4.23 -6.26 -4.96
C ARG A 57 5.09 -6.35 -6.21
N HIS A 58 4.52 -6.79 -7.32
CA HIS A 58 5.26 -6.87 -8.59
C HIS A 58 5.62 -5.48 -9.10
N GLN A 59 4.64 -4.58 -9.18
CA GLN A 59 4.83 -3.20 -9.66
C GLN A 59 5.83 -2.41 -8.79
N LEU A 60 5.69 -2.50 -7.47
CA LEU A 60 6.56 -1.75 -6.56
C LEU A 60 7.99 -2.29 -6.51
N LYS A 61 8.22 -3.55 -6.87
CA LYS A 61 9.58 -4.09 -7.05
C LYS A 61 10.32 -3.37 -8.18
N GLU A 62 9.64 -2.99 -9.26
CA GLU A 62 10.21 -2.17 -10.34
C GLU A 62 10.52 -0.74 -9.88
N MET A 63 9.82 -0.26 -8.86
CA MET A 63 10.07 1.02 -8.19
C MET A 63 11.13 0.94 -7.07
N ASN A 64 11.90 -0.16 -7.03
CA ASN A 64 12.93 -0.44 -6.04
C ASN A 64 12.41 -0.65 -4.61
N VAL A 65 11.21 -1.20 -4.43
CA VAL A 65 10.66 -1.64 -3.13
C VAL A 65 10.56 -3.17 -3.11
N GLN A 66 11.43 -3.82 -2.34
CA GLN A 66 11.62 -5.27 -2.39
C GLN A 66 10.69 -6.06 -1.49
N HIS A 67 10.29 -5.48 -0.35
CA HIS A 67 9.36 -6.11 0.57
C HIS A 67 8.29 -5.11 1.02
N ILE A 68 7.07 -5.60 1.18
CA ILE A 68 5.92 -4.76 1.55
C ILE A 68 5.07 -5.47 2.59
N THR A 69 4.63 -4.74 3.60
CA THR A 69 3.57 -5.15 4.52
C THR A 69 2.36 -4.26 4.30
N PHE A 70 1.19 -4.86 4.07
CA PHE A 70 -0.08 -4.14 3.91
C PHE A 70 -0.95 -4.38 5.13
N GLU A 71 -1.39 -3.30 5.77
CA GLU A 71 -2.48 -3.32 6.73
C GLU A 71 -3.75 -2.78 6.06
N PHE A 72 -4.76 -3.64 5.95
CA PHE A 72 -6.04 -3.29 5.33
C PHE A 72 -7.04 -2.89 6.39
N ARG A 73 -7.66 -1.73 6.20
CA ARG A 73 -8.77 -1.27 7.00
C ARG A 73 -9.98 -0.98 6.11
N PRO A 74 -11.21 -1.25 6.54
CA PRO A 74 -12.38 -0.79 5.82
C PRO A 74 -12.43 0.74 5.86
N LEU A 75 -12.97 1.38 4.81
CA LEU A 75 -13.22 2.82 4.83
C LEU A 75 -14.32 3.16 5.85
N ASP A 76 -13.89 3.53 7.06
CA ASP A 76 -14.78 3.99 8.11
C ASP A 76 -15.10 5.48 7.90
N HIS A 77 -16.35 5.79 7.55
CA HIS A 77 -16.83 7.17 7.40
C HIS A 77 -17.03 7.89 8.75
N SER A 78 -17.01 7.14 9.87
CA SER A 78 -17.30 7.67 11.21
C SER A 78 -16.05 8.11 11.99
N ARG A 79 -14.85 7.78 11.50
CA ARG A 79 -13.59 8.16 12.14
C ARG A 79 -12.93 9.29 11.35
N PRO A 80 -13.08 10.56 11.76
CA PRO A 80 -12.33 11.64 11.14
C PRO A 80 -10.84 11.44 11.36
N CYS A 81 -10.04 11.74 10.34
CA CYS A 81 -8.58 11.80 10.48
C CYS A 81 -8.17 12.75 11.60
N PRO A 82 -7.15 12.40 12.40
CA PRO A 82 -6.45 13.39 13.22
C PRO A 82 -5.78 14.46 12.36
#